data_AF-A0A921YKT6-F1
#
_entry.id   AF-A0A921YKT6-F1
#
_cell.length_a   1.000
_cell.length_b   1.000
_cell.length_c   1.000
_cell.angle_alpha   90.00
_cell.angle_beta   90.00
_cell.angle_gamma   90.00
#
_symmetry.space_group_name_H-M   'P 1'
#
loop_
_entity.id
_entity.type
_entity.pdbx_description
1 polymer ?
#
loop_
_entity_poly.entity_id
_entity_poly.type
_entity_poly.pdbx_seq_one_letter_code
_entity_poly.pdbx_strand_id
1 'polypeptide(L)'
;MEWQPDEQAWQTYINFELRYKELERARQIYERFVMVHPDVKNWIKYARFEENHGFINGARKVYERAVEFFGDEDLDERLFIAFAKFEENQKEHDRARVIYKYALDHISKDKNKELYKAYTIHEKKYGDRSGIEDVIVNKRKYMYEQEVIENPTNYDAWFDYIRLVENEGNVDDIRDTYERAIANVPPSKDKQFWRRYIYLWINYALYEELEVEDIERTRQVYRTCLELIPHKIFTFSKIWLMYAQFEVRCKDLKQARKTLGMALGICPRDKLYRGYIDLEIQLREFDRCRILYQKFLEYGPENCVTWIKFAELETLLGDTDRARAIYEIAVNQSRLDMPELLWKSYIDFEVSQGETEKARQLYERLLERTVHVKVWLSYAKFELNAENEDNINVDLARRVYERANDSLRSAGEKEARVLLLEAWKEFENEIGDEIKLEKVLAKMPRRVKKRQKIISEGGVEEGWEEVFDYIFPEDEMVKPNLKLLAAAKQWRKQKQATQSPQEENQEHNEDHETQTPQNHEDSSSSEDGNEENEKQ
;
A
#
# COMPACT_ATOMS: atom_id res chain seq x y z
N MET A 1 -3.95 -64.02 -46.96
CA MET A 1 -3.43 -63.58 -45.64
C MET A 1 -1.93 -63.79 -45.67
N GLU A 2 -1.20 -62.82 -46.21
CA GLU A 2 0.27 -62.83 -46.12
C GLU A 2 0.62 -62.54 -44.67
N TRP A 3 1.30 -63.47 -44.01
CA TRP A 3 1.75 -63.30 -42.63
C TRP A 3 2.74 -62.12 -42.58
N GLN A 4 2.33 -61.03 -41.97
CA GLN A 4 3.16 -59.84 -41.78
C GLN A 4 3.91 -60.00 -40.45
N PRO A 5 5.23 -60.15 -40.48
CA PRO A 5 5.99 -60.34 -39.25
C PRO A 5 6.12 -59.04 -38.47
N ASP A 6 6.39 -59.18 -37.16
CA ASP A 6 6.48 -58.10 -36.19
C ASP A 6 7.61 -57.10 -36.53
N GLU A 7 7.55 -55.88 -35.98
CA GLU A 7 8.52 -54.79 -36.22
C GLU A 7 9.97 -55.27 -36.07
N GLN A 8 10.22 -56.10 -35.05
CA GLN A 8 11.55 -56.64 -34.77
C GLN A 8 12.08 -57.53 -35.88
N ALA A 9 11.21 -58.27 -36.57
CA ALA A 9 11.61 -59.15 -37.66
C ALA A 9 12.13 -58.33 -38.85
N TRP A 10 11.43 -57.25 -39.20
CA TRP A 10 11.88 -56.33 -40.24
C TRP A 10 13.23 -55.68 -39.88
N GLN A 11 13.41 -55.24 -38.63
CA GLN A 11 14.69 -54.70 -38.16
C GLN A 11 15.83 -55.73 -38.24
N THR A 12 15.57 -57.00 -37.85
CA THR A 12 16.59 -58.05 -37.96
C THR A 12 16.95 -58.35 -39.41
N TYR A 13 15.99 -58.24 -40.34
CA TYR A 13 16.23 -58.43 -41.76
C TYR A 13 17.04 -57.28 -42.38
N ILE A 14 16.71 -56.05 -42.00
CA ILE A 14 17.50 -54.87 -42.37
C ILE A 14 18.94 -54.98 -41.83
N ASN A 15 19.11 -55.38 -40.56
CA ASN A 15 20.42 -55.61 -39.95
C ASN A 15 21.18 -56.77 -40.61
N PHE A 16 20.49 -57.75 -41.19
CA PHE A 16 21.11 -58.80 -41.98
C PHE A 16 21.70 -58.24 -43.27
N GLU A 17 20.92 -57.52 -44.08
CA GLU A 17 21.42 -56.91 -45.32
C GLU A 17 22.53 -55.88 -45.08
N LEU A 18 22.45 -55.13 -43.97
CA LEU A 18 23.52 -54.21 -43.57
C LEU A 18 24.83 -54.91 -43.25
N ARG A 19 24.80 -56.14 -42.71
CA ARG A 19 26.01 -56.96 -42.51
C ARG A 19 26.67 -57.35 -43.84
N TYR A 20 25.89 -57.52 -44.91
CA TYR A 20 26.38 -57.81 -46.25
C TYR A 20 26.70 -56.56 -47.09
N LYS A 21 26.49 -55.35 -46.54
CA LYS A 21 26.68 -54.05 -47.22
C LYS A 21 25.76 -53.82 -48.44
N GLU A 22 24.64 -54.53 -48.50
CA GLU A 22 23.63 -54.37 -49.56
C GLU A 22 22.65 -53.24 -49.21
N LEU A 23 23.08 -51.99 -49.42
CA LEU A 23 22.31 -50.79 -49.04
C LEU A 23 21.03 -50.61 -49.86
N GLU A 24 21.05 -50.94 -51.15
CA GLU A 24 19.89 -50.82 -52.03
C GLU A 24 18.77 -51.80 -51.65
N ARG A 25 19.15 -53.02 -51.25
CA ARG A 25 18.20 -54.02 -50.75
C ARG A 25 17.64 -53.62 -49.40
N ALA A 26 18.48 -53.12 -48.50
CA ALA A 26 18.03 -52.56 -47.22
C ALA A 26 17.01 -51.41 -47.43
N ARG A 27 17.22 -50.54 -48.42
CA ARG A 27 16.26 -49.48 -48.79
C ARG A 27 14.92 -50.03 -49.27
N GLN A 28 14.94 -51.01 -50.18
CA GLN A 28 13.72 -51.68 -50.65
C GLN A 28 12.95 -52.37 -49.51
N ILE A 29 13.67 -52.93 -48.54
CA ILE A 29 13.06 -53.52 -47.34
C ILE A 29 12.42 -52.43 -46.48
N TYR A 30 13.08 -51.28 -46.28
CA TYR A 30 12.48 -50.14 -45.59
C TYR A 30 11.23 -49.60 -46.31
N GLU A 31 11.23 -49.51 -47.64
CA GLU A 31 10.05 -49.09 -48.40
C GLU A 31 8.87 -50.05 -48.23
N ARG A 32 9.13 -51.36 -48.16
CA ARG A 32 8.10 -52.35 -47.83
C ARG A 32 7.67 -52.26 -46.38
N PHE A 33 8.61 -52.01 -45.48
CA PHE A 33 8.38 -51.94 -44.05
C PHE A 33 7.45 -50.77 -43.66
N VAL A 34 7.66 -49.58 -44.23
CA VAL A 34 6.80 -48.41 -43.97
C VAL A 34 5.38 -48.55 -44.55
N MET A 35 5.21 -49.37 -45.59
CA MET A 35 3.89 -49.68 -46.17
C MET A 35 3.14 -50.76 -45.38
N VAL A 36 3.87 -51.73 -44.81
CA VAL A 36 3.30 -52.82 -44.00
C VAL A 36 2.95 -52.36 -42.59
N HIS A 37 3.79 -51.50 -42.00
CA HIS A 37 3.59 -50.93 -40.67
C HIS A 37 3.67 -49.38 -40.74
N PRO A 38 2.57 -48.69 -41.09
CA PRO A 38 2.52 -47.24 -41.26
C PRO A 38 2.61 -46.41 -39.97
N ASP A 39 3.57 -46.72 -39.09
CA ASP A 39 3.82 -45.97 -37.85
C ASP A 39 4.84 -44.85 -38.07
N VAL A 40 4.60 -43.69 -37.47
CA VAL A 40 5.51 -42.52 -37.52
C VAL A 40 6.92 -42.86 -37.03
N LYS A 41 7.05 -43.77 -36.05
CA LYS A 41 8.35 -44.25 -35.56
C LYS A 41 9.16 -44.95 -36.65
N ASN A 42 8.50 -45.69 -37.54
CA ASN A 42 9.14 -46.45 -38.60
C ASN A 42 9.65 -45.53 -39.71
N TRP A 43 8.88 -44.50 -40.05
CA TRP A 43 9.30 -43.43 -40.95
C TRP A 43 10.53 -42.67 -40.41
N ILE A 44 10.55 -42.33 -39.12
CA ILE A 44 11.71 -41.68 -38.49
C ILE A 44 12.94 -42.61 -38.51
N LYS A 45 12.77 -43.92 -38.27
CA LYS A 45 13.86 -44.90 -38.36
C LYS A 45 14.41 -45.00 -39.79
N TYR A 46 13.53 -45.01 -40.79
CA TYR A 46 13.93 -45.04 -42.19
C TYR A 46 14.67 -43.76 -42.61
N ALA A 47 14.20 -42.59 -42.18
CA ALA A 47 14.89 -41.34 -42.46
C ALA A 47 16.27 -41.28 -41.79
N ARG A 48 16.38 -41.68 -40.51
CA ARG A 48 17.68 -41.81 -39.81
C ARG A 48 18.63 -42.81 -40.48
N PHE A 49 18.09 -43.87 -41.07
CA PHE A 49 18.87 -44.81 -41.85
C PHE A 49 19.51 -44.13 -43.06
N GLU A 50 18.74 -43.39 -43.86
CA GLU A 50 19.29 -42.64 -45.01
C GLU A 50 20.28 -41.53 -44.56
N GLU A 51 20.02 -40.89 -43.42
CA GLU A 51 20.93 -39.90 -42.80
C GLU A 51 22.29 -40.52 -42.44
N ASN A 52 22.30 -41.66 -41.76
CA ASN A 52 23.52 -42.34 -41.34
C ASN A 52 24.41 -42.78 -42.52
N HIS A 53 23.80 -43.02 -43.68
CA HIS A 53 24.51 -43.39 -44.91
C HIS A 53 24.83 -42.19 -45.81
N GLY A 54 24.53 -40.96 -45.38
CA GLY A 54 24.86 -39.73 -46.10
C GLY A 54 23.94 -39.41 -47.29
N PHE A 55 22.83 -40.14 -47.47
CA PHE A 55 21.86 -39.90 -48.54
C PHE A 55 20.86 -38.80 -48.14
N ILE A 56 21.33 -37.56 -48.09
CA ILE A 56 20.54 -36.39 -47.64
C ILE A 56 19.27 -36.19 -48.49
N ASN A 57 19.39 -36.27 -49.82
CA ASN A 57 18.25 -36.14 -50.73
C ASN A 57 17.27 -37.32 -50.61
N GLY A 58 17.76 -38.49 -50.22
CA GLY A 58 16.92 -39.66 -49.93
C GLY A 58 16.12 -39.42 -48.67
N ALA A 59 16.79 -39.05 -47.57
CA ALA A 59 16.14 -38.73 -46.29
C ALA A 59 15.07 -37.64 -46.43
N ARG A 60 15.33 -36.56 -47.18
CA ARG A 60 14.33 -35.51 -47.43
C ARG A 60 13.09 -36.03 -48.16
N LYS A 61 13.28 -36.83 -49.22
CA LYS A 61 12.16 -37.46 -49.93
C LYS A 61 11.37 -38.42 -49.03
N VAL A 62 12.03 -39.09 -48.09
CA VAL A 62 11.36 -39.94 -47.10
C VAL A 62 10.49 -39.10 -46.16
N TYR A 63 11.00 -37.96 -45.67
CA TYR A 63 10.20 -37.04 -44.85
C TYR A 63 9.05 -36.39 -45.63
N GLU A 64 9.27 -35.95 -46.87
CA GLU A 64 8.22 -35.41 -47.75
C GLU A 64 7.13 -36.45 -48.01
N ARG A 65 7.52 -37.69 -48.35
CA ARG A 65 6.58 -38.81 -48.52
C ARG A 65 5.85 -39.15 -47.22
N ALA A 66 6.51 -39.06 -46.07
CA ALA A 66 5.86 -39.31 -44.79
C ALA A 66 4.79 -38.24 -44.52
N VAL A 67 5.09 -36.97 -44.76
CA VAL A 67 4.12 -35.87 -44.59
C VAL A 67 2.95 -36.00 -45.57
N GLU A 68 3.21 -36.35 -46.84
CA GLU A 68 2.17 -36.60 -47.84
C GLU A 68 1.30 -37.83 -47.50
N PHE A 69 1.91 -38.88 -46.95
CA PHE A 69 1.22 -40.13 -46.62
C PHE A 69 0.29 -40.00 -45.40
N PHE A 70 0.73 -39.31 -44.34
CA PHE A 70 -0.12 -39.11 -43.16
C PHE A 70 -1.22 -38.06 -43.38
N GLY A 71 -1.07 -37.19 -44.40
CA GLY A 71 -2.06 -36.15 -44.73
C GLY A 71 -2.33 -35.22 -43.55
N ASP A 72 -3.48 -34.53 -43.56
CA ASP A 72 -3.87 -33.61 -42.49
C ASP A 72 -4.55 -34.29 -41.28
N GLU A 73 -4.93 -35.57 -41.38
CA GLU A 73 -5.81 -36.21 -40.39
C GLU A 73 -5.07 -36.92 -39.24
N ASP A 74 -3.84 -37.44 -39.43
CA ASP A 74 -3.09 -38.21 -38.41
C ASP A 74 -1.61 -37.75 -38.28
N LEU A 75 -1.39 -36.45 -38.11
CA LEU A 75 -0.05 -35.87 -37.95
C LEU A 75 0.44 -35.95 -36.50
N ASP A 76 1.49 -36.75 -36.25
CA ASP A 76 2.21 -36.76 -34.98
C ASP A 76 3.34 -35.71 -34.95
N GLU A 77 3.43 -34.97 -33.84
CA GLU A 77 4.48 -33.97 -33.56
C GLU A 77 5.91 -34.50 -33.73
N ARG A 78 6.10 -35.79 -33.46
CA ARG A 78 7.41 -36.45 -33.51
C ARG A 78 8.01 -36.44 -34.91
N LEU A 79 7.18 -36.51 -35.96
CA LEU A 79 7.64 -36.48 -37.34
C LEU A 79 8.24 -35.12 -37.68
N PHE A 80 7.51 -34.03 -37.38
CA PHE A 80 7.97 -32.66 -37.64
C PHE A 80 9.17 -32.27 -36.80
N ILE A 81 9.22 -32.67 -35.53
CA ILE A 81 10.40 -32.43 -34.68
C ILE A 81 11.62 -33.16 -35.25
N ALA A 82 11.46 -34.40 -35.73
CA ALA A 82 12.55 -35.14 -36.37
C ALA A 82 12.97 -34.49 -37.70
N PHE A 83 12.01 -34.08 -38.53
CA PHE A 83 12.28 -33.43 -39.82
C PHE A 83 12.95 -32.07 -39.66
N ALA A 84 12.50 -31.26 -38.70
CA ALA A 84 13.14 -29.98 -38.39
C ALA A 84 14.56 -30.17 -37.82
N LYS A 85 14.80 -31.18 -36.97
CA LYS A 85 16.16 -31.54 -36.51
C LYS A 85 17.05 -32.03 -37.64
N PHE A 86 16.49 -32.73 -38.63
CA PHE A 86 17.22 -33.12 -39.82
C PHE A 86 17.67 -31.91 -40.63
N GLU A 87 16.78 -30.96 -40.91
CA GLU A 87 17.15 -29.73 -41.63
C GLU A 87 18.06 -28.81 -40.79
N GLU A 88 17.96 -28.82 -39.45
CA GLU A 88 18.92 -28.20 -38.52
C GLU A 88 20.33 -28.78 -38.69
N ASN A 89 20.45 -30.11 -38.80
CA ASN A 89 21.73 -30.78 -39.08
C ASN A 89 22.29 -30.44 -40.47
N GLN A 90 21.41 -30.19 -41.46
CA GLN A 90 21.80 -29.76 -42.81
C GLN A 90 22.10 -28.25 -42.91
N LYS A 91 21.97 -27.49 -41.81
CA LYS A 91 22.14 -26.03 -41.73
C LYS A 91 21.13 -25.23 -42.55
N GLU A 92 20.00 -25.84 -42.91
CA GLU A 92 18.91 -25.20 -43.65
C GLU A 92 17.87 -24.66 -42.65
N HIS A 93 18.29 -23.65 -41.88
CA HIS A 93 17.49 -23.08 -40.79
C HIS A 93 16.17 -22.45 -41.28
N ASP A 94 16.17 -21.87 -42.48
CA ASP A 94 14.96 -21.27 -43.05
C ASP A 94 13.90 -22.33 -43.39
N ARG A 95 14.33 -23.50 -43.87
CA ARG A 95 13.40 -24.63 -44.11
C ARG A 95 12.89 -25.20 -42.80
N ALA A 96 13.75 -25.33 -41.80
CA ALA A 96 13.31 -25.74 -40.46
C ALA A 96 12.23 -24.80 -39.90
N ARG A 97 12.34 -23.48 -40.10
CA ARG A 97 11.30 -22.50 -39.73
C ARG A 97 9.99 -22.70 -40.48
N VAL A 98 10.06 -22.90 -41.80
CA VAL A 98 8.86 -23.18 -42.62
C VAL A 98 8.18 -24.46 -42.16
N ILE A 99 8.95 -25.50 -41.84
CA ILE A 99 8.43 -26.77 -41.31
C ILE A 99 7.75 -26.57 -39.95
N TYR A 100 8.35 -25.82 -39.03
CA TYR A 100 7.74 -25.51 -37.74
C TYR A 100 6.45 -24.70 -37.89
N LYS A 101 6.41 -23.70 -38.81
CA LYS A 101 5.21 -22.92 -39.09
C LYS A 101 4.10 -23.79 -39.69
N TYR A 102 4.43 -24.61 -40.69
CA TYR A 102 3.50 -25.56 -41.30
C TYR A 102 2.94 -26.55 -40.26
N ALA A 103 3.81 -27.09 -39.39
CA ALA A 103 3.39 -27.99 -38.34
C ALA A 103 2.43 -27.32 -37.34
N LEU A 104 2.59 -26.03 -37.05
CA LEU A 104 1.70 -25.28 -36.17
C LEU A 104 0.33 -24.99 -36.80
N ASP A 105 0.28 -24.77 -38.12
CA ASP A 105 -0.96 -24.46 -38.84
C ASP A 105 -1.84 -25.70 -39.04
N HIS A 106 -1.24 -26.90 -39.18
CA HIS A 106 -1.95 -28.14 -39.50
C HIS A 106 -2.22 -29.06 -38.27
N ILE A 107 -1.48 -28.93 -37.16
CA ILE A 107 -1.70 -29.76 -35.97
C ILE A 107 -2.72 -29.14 -35.02
N SER A 108 -3.65 -29.96 -34.51
CA SER A 108 -4.64 -29.56 -33.51
C SER A 108 -3.99 -29.00 -32.24
N LYS A 109 -4.53 -27.84 -31.80
CA LYS A 109 -3.96 -26.92 -30.81
C LYS A 109 -3.57 -27.58 -29.46
N ASP A 110 -4.22 -28.67 -29.07
CA ASP A 110 -3.98 -29.34 -27.79
C ASP A 110 -2.68 -30.16 -27.73
N LYS A 111 -2.17 -30.60 -28.88
CA LYS A 111 -0.92 -31.39 -28.96
C LYS A 111 0.33 -30.50 -29.02
N ASN A 112 0.22 -29.26 -29.50
CA ASN A 112 1.34 -28.35 -29.83
C ASN A 112 2.35 -27.98 -28.72
N LYS A 113 2.19 -28.43 -27.47
CA LYS A 113 3.10 -28.10 -26.36
C LYS A 113 4.53 -28.63 -26.58
N GLU A 114 4.72 -29.81 -27.18
CA GLU A 114 6.06 -30.35 -27.44
C GLU A 114 6.71 -29.68 -28.65
N LEU A 115 5.92 -29.45 -29.71
CA LEU A 115 6.34 -28.70 -30.89
C LEU A 115 6.77 -27.25 -30.57
N TYR A 116 6.00 -26.50 -29.76
CA TYR A 116 6.38 -25.14 -29.33
C TYR A 116 7.67 -25.12 -28.53
N LYS A 117 7.92 -26.14 -27.67
CA LYS A 117 9.19 -26.27 -26.94
C LYS A 117 10.34 -26.49 -27.91
N ALA A 118 10.19 -27.39 -28.88
CA ALA A 118 11.20 -27.65 -29.90
C ALA A 118 11.49 -26.41 -30.76
N TYR A 119 10.45 -25.69 -31.18
CA TYR A 119 10.57 -24.45 -31.95
C TYR A 119 11.25 -23.32 -31.16
N THR A 120 10.89 -23.15 -29.88
CA THR A 120 11.57 -22.19 -28.98
C THR A 120 13.05 -22.51 -28.83
N ILE A 121 13.40 -23.80 -28.72
CA ILE A 121 14.81 -24.25 -28.60
C ILE A 121 15.56 -24.00 -29.91
N HIS A 122 14.93 -24.26 -31.07
CA HIS A 122 15.52 -23.99 -32.37
C HIS A 122 15.81 -22.49 -32.56
N GLU A 123 14.82 -21.64 -32.31
CA GLU A 123 14.99 -20.18 -32.40
C GLU A 123 16.00 -19.66 -31.37
N LYS A 124 16.05 -20.20 -30.15
CA LYS A 124 17.08 -19.79 -29.18
C LYS A 124 18.51 -20.14 -29.64
N LYS A 125 18.68 -21.20 -30.43
CA LYS A 125 20.01 -21.65 -30.90
C LYS A 125 20.44 -20.97 -32.20
N TYR A 126 19.51 -20.71 -33.11
CA TYR A 126 19.81 -20.29 -34.50
C TYR A 126 18.97 -19.11 -35.00
N GLY A 127 18.10 -18.55 -34.15
CA GLY A 127 17.25 -17.42 -34.47
C GLY A 127 17.96 -16.07 -34.37
N ASP A 128 17.49 -15.12 -35.15
CA ASP A 128 17.78 -13.71 -34.96
C ASP A 128 16.99 -13.19 -33.75
N ARG A 129 17.53 -12.19 -33.04
CA ARG A 129 16.92 -11.65 -31.81
C ARG A 129 15.44 -11.24 -31.99
N SER A 130 15.08 -10.68 -33.14
CA SER A 130 13.70 -10.31 -33.49
C SER A 130 12.78 -11.52 -33.71
N GLY A 131 13.24 -12.54 -34.45
CA GLY A 131 12.46 -13.77 -34.67
C GLY A 131 12.23 -14.56 -33.38
N ILE A 132 13.20 -14.54 -32.46
CA ILE A 132 13.04 -15.13 -31.12
C ILE A 132 11.97 -14.40 -30.31
N GLU A 133 11.95 -13.06 -30.37
CA GLU A 133 10.95 -12.25 -29.67
C GLU A 133 9.54 -12.54 -30.22
N ASP A 134 9.35 -12.58 -31.53
CA ASP A 134 8.04 -12.87 -32.16
C ASP A 134 7.51 -14.27 -31.79
N VAL A 135 8.37 -15.29 -31.74
CA VAL A 135 7.98 -16.66 -31.39
C VAL A 135 7.66 -16.81 -29.90
N ILE A 136 8.41 -16.10 -29.04
CA ILE A 136 8.13 -16.07 -27.60
C ILE A 136 6.81 -15.34 -27.33
N VAL A 137 6.55 -14.23 -28.03
CA VAL A 137 5.32 -13.47 -27.94
C VAL A 137 4.13 -14.34 -28.36
N ASN A 138 4.20 -15.01 -29.52
CA ASN A 138 3.16 -15.93 -29.97
C ASN A 138 2.91 -17.09 -28.99
N LYS A 139 3.96 -17.65 -28.39
CA LYS A 139 3.83 -18.71 -27.38
C LYS A 139 3.16 -18.19 -26.10
N ARG A 140 3.51 -16.98 -25.66
CA ARG A 140 2.90 -16.35 -24.49
C ARG A 140 1.45 -15.97 -24.77
N LYS A 141 1.13 -15.45 -25.97
CA LYS A 141 -0.23 -15.19 -26.45
C LYS A 141 -1.08 -16.44 -26.33
N TYR A 142 -0.59 -17.57 -26.83
CA TYR A 142 -1.28 -18.84 -26.72
C TYR A 142 -1.49 -19.30 -25.27
N MET A 143 -0.45 -19.21 -24.42
CA MET A 143 -0.58 -19.60 -23.01
C MET A 143 -1.61 -18.72 -22.29
N TYR A 144 -1.60 -17.41 -22.52
CA TYR A 144 -2.58 -16.50 -21.93
C TYR A 144 -3.98 -16.69 -22.51
N GLU A 145 -4.14 -16.98 -23.81
CA GLU A 145 -5.43 -17.34 -24.40
C GLU A 145 -6.01 -18.62 -23.76
N GLN A 146 -5.18 -19.65 -23.56
CA GLN A 146 -5.59 -20.87 -22.86
C GLN A 146 -5.97 -20.57 -21.41
N GLU A 147 -5.15 -19.80 -20.69
CA GLU A 147 -5.42 -19.42 -19.30
C GLU A 147 -6.71 -18.59 -19.16
N VAL A 148 -7.00 -17.74 -20.15
CA VAL A 148 -8.23 -16.95 -20.22
C VAL A 148 -9.45 -17.83 -20.49
N ILE A 149 -9.34 -18.85 -21.35
CA ILE A 149 -10.43 -19.79 -21.63
C ILE A 149 -10.69 -20.69 -20.42
N GLU A 150 -9.62 -21.17 -19.77
CA GLU A 150 -9.71 -22.02 -18.57
C GLU A 150 -10.19 -21.23 -17.35
N ASN A 151 -9.73 -19.99 -17.18
CA ASN A 151 -10.06 -19.12 -16.05
C ASN A 151 -10.50 -17.71 -16.51
N PRO A 152 -11.73 -17.56 -17.03
CA PRO A 152 -12.25 -16.27 -17.50
C PRO A 152 -12.25 -15.17 -16.42
N THR A 153 -12.27 -15.56 -15.14
CA THR A 153 -12.32 -14.64 -13.99
C THR A 153 -10.94 -14.19 -13.49
N ASN A 154 -9.83 -14.71 -14.04
CA ASN A 154 -8.50 -14.30 -13.64
C ASN A 154 -8.07 -13.02 -14.36
N TYR A 155 -8.33 -11.87 -13.74
CA TYR A 155 -7.97 -10.56 -14.29
C TYR A 155 -6.46 -10.32 -14.43
N ASP A 156 -5.60 -11.04 -13.71
CA ASP A 156 -4.14 -10.87 -13.85
C ASP A 156 -3.66 -11.46 -15.18
N ALA A 157 -4.21 -12.62 -15.59
CA ALA A 157 -3.96 -13.18 -16.92
C ALA A 157 -4.43 -12.25 -18.03
N TRP A 158 -5.57 -11.56 -17.84
CA TRP A 158 -6.04 -10.53 -18.77
C TRP A 158 -5.09 -9.33 -18.84
N PHE A 159 -4.54 -8.86 -17.72
CA PHE A 159 -3.57 -7.76 -17.73
C PHE A 159 -2.28 -8.13 -18.44
N ASP A 160 -1.75 -9.33 -18.20
CA ASP A 160 -0.53 -9.80 -18.84
C ASP A 160 -0.75 -10.09 -20.32
N TYR A 161 -1.94 -10.56 -20.70
CA TYR A 161 -2.34 -10.71 -22.10
C TYR A 161 -2.42 -9.36 -22.81
N ILE A 162 -3.13 -8.39 -22.23
CA ILE A 162 -3.28 -7.05 -22.81
C ILE A 162 -1.94 -6.34 -22.97
N ARG A 163 -1.05 -6.40 -21.98
CA ARG A 163 0.31 -5.84 -22.11
C ARG A 163 1.10 -6.47 -23.25
N LEU A 164 0.89 -7.76 -23.50
CA LEU A 164 1.55 -8.44 -24.61
C LEU A 164 1.01 -7.94 -25.95
N VAL A 165 -0.31 -7.78 -26.08
CA VAL A 165 -0.93 -7.29 -27.32
C VAL A 165 -0.65 -5.79 -27.53
N GLU A 166 -0.59 -4.99 -26.47
CA GLU A 166 -0.14 -3.58 -26.52
C GLU A 166 1.27 -3.45 -27.12
N ASN A 167 2.16 -4.41 -26.86
CA ASN A 167 3.50 -4.41 -27.47
C ASN A 167 3.49 -4.82 -28.95
N GLU A 168 2.48 -5.53 -29.44
CA GLU A 168 2.32 -5.88 -30.87
C GLU A 168 1.82 -4.68 -31.69
N GLY A 169 1.08 -3.75 -31.08
CA GLY A 169 0.63 -2.51 -31.70
C GLY A 169 -0.53 -2.65 -32.68
N ASN A 170 -1.14 -3.83 -32.81
CA ASN A 170 -2.33 -4.04 -33.63
C ASN A 170 -3.59 -3.52 -32.91
N VAL A 171 -4.07 -2.33 -33.31
CA VAL A 171 -5.20 -1.65 -32.67
C VAL A 171 -6.47 -2.51 -32.64
N ASP A 172 -6.77 -3.25 -33.70
CA ASP A 172 -7.99 -4.06 -33.79
C ASP A 172 -7.94 -5.31 -32.90
N ASP A 173 -6.78 -5.99 -32.85
CA ASP A 173 -6.59 -7.11 -31.93
C ASP A 173 -6.68 -6.63 -30.47
N ILE A 174 -6.07 -5.48 -30.15
CA ILE A 174 -6.11 -4.91 -28.80
C ILE A 174 -7.56 -4.62 -28.39
N ARG A 175 -8.36 -4.03 -29.28
CA ARG A 175 -9.79 -3.78 -29.04
C ARG A 175 -10.57 -5.06 -28.80
N ASP A 176 -10.40 -6.07 -29.64
CA ASP A 176 -11.08 -7.36 -29.49
C ASP A 176 -10.70 -8.02 -28.15
N THR A 177 -9.43 -7.92 -27.73
CA THR A 177 -9.01 -8.46 -26.43
C THR A 177 -9.61 -7.68 -25.26
N TYR A 178 -9.69 -6.35 -25.34
CA TYR A 178 -10.35 -5.52 -24.34
C TYR A 178 -11.86 -5.79 -24.28
N GLU A 179 -12.54 -5.91 -25.41
CA GLU A 179 -13.98 -6.23 -25.48
C GLU A 179 -14.26 -7.62 -24.90
N ARG A 180 -13.43 -8.62 -25.20
CA ARG A 180 -13.53 -9.96 -24.60
C ARG A 180 -13.26 -9.94 -23.09
N ALA A 181 -12.30 -9.14 -22.64
CA ALA A 181 -12.00 -8.98 -21.22
C ALA A 181 -13.16 -8.30 -20.48
N ILE A 182 -13.81 -7.32 -21.11
CA ILE A 182 -14.97 -6.59 -20.60
C ILE A 182 -16.23 -7.47 -20.52
N ALA A 183 -16.44 -8.34 -21.50
CA ALA A 183 -17.58 -9.26 -21.50
C ALA A 183 -17.60 -10.18 -20.25
N ASN A 184 -16.44 -10.45 -19.67
CA ASN A 184 -16.30 -11.24 -18.45
C ASN A 184 -16.51 -10.40 -17.19
N VAL A 185 -17.79 -10.12 -16.90
CA VAL A 185 -18.19 -9.40 -15.69
C VAL A 185 -17.87 -10.25 -14.44
N PRO A 186 -17.25 -9.68 -13.40
CA PRO A 186 -16.96 -10.41 -12.16
C PRO A 186 -18.22 -11.04 -11.54
N PRO A 187 -18.21 -12.36 -11.25
CA PRO A 187 -19.36 -13.04 -10.65
C PRO A 187 -19.57 -12.66 -9.17
N SER A 188 -18.51 -12.27 -8.46
CA SER A 188 -18.61 -11.78 -7.07
C SER A 188 -18.77 -10.26 -7.01
N LYS A 189 -19.59 -9.78 -6.07
CA LYS A 189 -19.80 -8.35 -5.75
C LYS A 189 -18.74 -7.81 -4.78
N ASP A 190 -17.63 -8.52 -4.56
CA ASP A 190 -16.58 -8.06 -3.66
C ASP A 190 -15.76 -6.92 -4.28
N LYS A 191 -15.52 -5.88 -3.47
CA LYS A 191 -14.80 -4.66 -3.87
C LYS A 191 -13.41 -4.92 -4.45
N GLN A 192 -12.76 -6.04 -4.12
CA GLN A 192 -11.42 -6.38 -4.63
C GLN A 192 -11.43 -6.82 -6.10
N PHE A 193 -12.37 -7.68 -6.50
CA PHE A 193 -12.48 -8.12 -7.90
C PHE A 193 -12.97 -6.99 -8.80
N TRP A 194 -13.89 -6.15 -8.29
CA TRP A 194 -14.34 -4.95 -8.99
C TRP A 194 -13.25 -3.90 -9.14
N ARG A 195 -12.30 -3.79 -8.19
CA ARG A 195 -11.13 -2.91 -8.35
C ARG A 195 -10.33 -3.28 -9.58
N ARG A 196 -10.01 -4.57 -9.76
CA ARG A 196 -9.22 -5.05 -10.92
C ARG A 196 -9.98 -4.87 -12.22
N TYR A 197 -11.25 -5.25 -12.26
CA TYR A 197 -12.12 -5.01 -13.41
C TYR A 197 -12.19 -3.51 -13.80
N ILE A 198 -12.21 -2.61 -12.83
CA ILE A 198 -12.21 -1.16 -13.10
C ILE A 198 -10.86 -0.66 -13.59
N TYR A 199 -9.76 -1.24 -13.12
CA TYR A 199 -8.45 -0.95 -13.69
C TYR A 199 -8.34 -1.41 -15.14
N LEU A 200 -8.98 -2.52 -15.51
CA LEU A 200 -9.09 -2.94 -16.90
C LEU A 200 -9.83 -1.89 -17.76
N TRP A 201 -10.97 -1.37 -17.28
CA TRP A 201 -11.67 -0.26 -17.95
C TRP A 201 -10.85 1.02 -18.03
N ILE A 202 -10.10 1.34 -16.97
CA ILE A 202 -9.20 2.50 -16.95
C ILE A 202 -8.08 2.32 -17.97
N ASN A 203 -7.48 1.14 -18.08
CA ASN A 203 -6.44 0.85 -19.07
C ASN A 203 -7.01 0.93 -20.49
N TYR A 204 -8.20 0.38 -20.73
CA TYR A 204 -8.85 0.48 -22.03
C TYR A 204 -9.13 1.93 -22.42
N ALA A 205 -9.63 2.74 -21.49
CA ALA A 205 -9.87 4.15 -21.72
C ALA A 205 -8.57 4.95 -21.91
N LEU A 206 -7.50 4.62 -21.19
CA LEU A 206 -6.19 5.25 -21.38
C LEU A 206 -5.57 4.86 -22.72
N TYR A 207 -5.74 3.61 -23.15
CA TYR A 207 -5.27 3.10 -24.44
C TYR A 207 -5.96 3.81 -25.61
N GLU A 208 -7.29 3.85 -25.62
CA GLU A 208 -8.03 4.55 -26.69
C GLU A 208 -7.75 6.06 -26.70
N GLU A 209 -7.41 6.64 -25.56
CA GLU A 209 -7.11 8.07 -25.41
C GLU A 209 -5.68 8.45 -25.77
N LEU A 210 -4.69 7.61 -25.45
CA LEU A 210 -3.26 7.91 -25.69
C LEU A 210 -2.73 7.32 -26.99
N GLU A 211 -3.20 6.15 -27.43
CA GLU A 211 -2.66 5.45 -28.59
C GLU A 211 -3.51 5.62 -29.84
N VAL A 212 -4.84 5.58 -29.69
CA VAL A 212 -5.78 5.65 -30.82
C VAL A 212 -6.31 7.07 -31.06
N GLU A 213 -6.32 7.91 -30.02
CA GLU A 213 -6.91 9.26 -30.02
C GLU A 213 -8.40 9.31 -30.43
N ASP A 214 -9.15 8.21 -30.28
CA ASP A 214 -10.59 8.17 -30.61
C ASP A 214 -11.44 8.68 -29.43
N ILE A 215 -11.85 9.94 -29.56
CA ILE A 215 -12.64 10.66 -28.55
C ILE A 215 -14.05 10.08 -28.40
N GLU A 216 -14.66 9.60 -29.49
CA GLU A 216 -16.07 9.16 -29.46
C GLU A 216 -16.22 7.79 -28.82
N ARG A 217 -15.33 6.86 -29.16
CA ARG A 217 -15.29 5.54 -28.50
C ARG A 217 -14.90 5.66 -27.05
N THR A 218 -13.90 6.46 -26.70
CA THR A 218 -13.52 6.67 -25.29
C THR A 218 -14.70 7.14 -24.45
N ARG A 219 -15.55 8.02 -25.00
CA ARG A 219 -16.80 8.44 -24.34
C ARG A 219 -17.81 7.29 -24.17
N GLN A 220 -17.93 6.41 -25.17
CA GLN A 220 -18.79 5.22 -25.07
C GLN A 220 -18.27 4.26 -23.99
N VAL A 221 -16.96 4.00 -23.97
CA VAL A 221 -16.27 3.16 -22.98
C VAL A 221 -16.52 3.66 -21.55
N TYR A 222 -16.39 4.96 -21.31
CA TYR A 222 -16.72 5.52 -20.01
C TYR A 222 -18.21 5.40 -19.67
N ARG A 223 -19.12 5.59 -20.63
CA ARG A 223 -20.57 5.43 -20.39
C ARG A 223 -20.95 3.98 -20.06
N THR A 224 -20.46 3.01 -20.84
CA THR A 224 -20.70 1.59 -20.60
C THR A 224 -20.10 1.14 -19.27
N CYS A 225 -18.91 1.62 -18.92
CA CYS A 225 -18.30 1.37 -17.63
C CYS A 225 -19.20 1.87 -16.48
N LEU A 226 -19.75 3.08 -16.61
CA LEU A 226 -20.63 3.67 -15.61
C LEU A 226 -21.99 2.98 -15.51
N GLU A 227 -22.55 2.46 -16.60
CA GLU A 227 -23.80 1.69 -16.56
C GLU A 227 -23.62 0.32 -15.89
N LEU A 228 -22.47 -0.33 -16.12
CA LEU A 228 -22.17 -1.65 -15.59
C LEU A 228 -21.87 -1.65 -14.10
N ILE A 229 -21.41 -0.52 -13.53
CA ILE A 229 -21.09 -0.41 -12.10
C ILE A 229 -22.37 -0.29 -11.25
N PRO A 230 -22.64 -1.24 -10.35
CA PRO A 230 -23.64 -1.13 -9.29
C PRO A 230 -23.27 -0.03 -8.27
N HIS A 231 -23.64 1.22 -8.57
CA HIS A 231 -23.35 2.38 -7.70
C HIS A 231 -23.98 2.32 -6.30
N LYS A 232 -24.94 1.41 -6.06
CA LYS A 232 -25.59 1.24 -4.75
C LYS A 232 -24.74 0.44 -3.74
N ILE A 233 -23.82 -0.40 -4.23
CA ILE A 233 -23.04 -1.32 -3.37
C ILE A 233 -21.60 -0.84 -3.25
N PHE A 234 -21.04 -0.35 -4.36
CA PHE A 234 -19.69 0.20 -4.39
C PHE A 234 -19.64 1.36 -5.38
N THR A 235 -18.89 2.38 -5.03
CA THR A 235 -18.69 3.54 -5.89
C THR A 235 -17.19 3.78 -6.04
N PHE A 236 -16.78 4.01 -7.28
CA PHE A 236 -15.39 4.23 -7.64
C PHE A 236 -15.21 5.68 -8.07
N SER A 237 -14.84 6.53 -7.11
CA SER A 237 -14.63 7.97 -7.35
C SER A 237 -13.56 8.25 -8.40
N LYS A 238 -12.60 7.33 -8.58
CA LYS A 238 -11.51 7.48 -9.55
C LYS A 238 -12.01 7.51 -11.01
N ILE A 239 -12.96 6.66 -11.39
CA ILE A 239 -13.47 6.61 -12.77
C ILE A 239 -14.19 7.89 -13.13
N TRP A 240 -15.06 8.37 -12.24
CA TRP A 240 -15.78 9.62 -12.45
C TRP A 240 -14.84 10.82 -12.62
N LEU A 241 -13.76 10.88 -11.82
CA LEU A 241 -12.74 11.93 -11.96
C LEU A 241 -11.96 11.79 -13.27
N MET A 242 -11.59 10.58 -13.68
CA MET A 242 -10.91 10.33 -14.95
C MET A 242 -11.81 10.70 -16.14
N TYR A 243 -13.09 10.34 -16.10
CA TYR A 243 -14.04 10.71 -17.15
C TYR A 243 -14.22 12.23 -17.25
N ALA A 244 -14.26 12.94 -16.11
CA ALA A 244 -14.30 14.40 -16.12
C ALA A 244 -13.01 15.02 -16.67
N GLN A 245 -11.84 14.50 -16.28
CA GLN A 245 -10.54 14.96 -16.81
C GLN A 245 -10.39 14.66 -18.31
N PHE A 246 -10.97 13.57 -18.80
CA PHE A 246 -11.06 13.27 -20.24
C PHE A 246 -11.91 14.32 -20.97
N GLU A 247 -13.12 14.61 -20.48
CA GLU A 247 -14.00 15.61 -21.12
C GLU A 247 -13.40 17.03 -21.06
N VAL A 248 -12.64 17.36 -20.00
CA VAL A 248 -11.85 18.61 -19.92
C VAL A 248 -10.78 18.67 -21.02
N ARG A 249 -10.07 17.57 -21.28
CA ARG A 249 -9.07 17.49 -22.37
C ARG A 249 -9.72 17.57 -23.74
N CYS A 250 -10.90 17.00 -23.89
CA CYS A 250 -11.75 17.16 -25.08
C CYS A 250 -12.37 18.56 -25.20
N LYS A 251 -12.11 19.47 -24.24
CA LYS A 251 -12.64 20.84 -24.16
C LYS A 251 -14.16 20.93 -24.00
N ASP A 252 -14.85 19.83 -23.68
CA ASP A 252 -16.28 19.83 -23.39
C ASP A 252 -16.56 20.00 -21.89
N LEU A 253 -16.52 21.26 -21.46
CA LEU A 253 -16.80 21.64 -20.07
C LEU A 253 -18.26 21.36 -19.65
N LYS A 254 -19.21 21.36 -20.58
CA LYS A 254 -20.63 21.13 -20.25
C LYS A 254 -20.84 19.67 -19.91
N GLN A 255 -20.28 18.77 -20.72
CA GLN A 255 -20.37 17.35 -20.47
C GLN A 255 -19.60 16.98 -19.21
N ALA A 256 -18.38 17.50 -18.99
CA ALA A 256 -17.62 17.29 -17.75
C ALA A 256 -18.41 17.71 -16.49
N ARG A 257 -19.10 18.85 -16.52
CA ARG A 257 -19.95 19.31 -15.42
C ARG A 257 -21.17 18.43 -15.21
N LYS A 258 -21.81 17.98 -16.30
CA LYS A 258 -22.97 17.08 -16.23
C LYS A 258 -22.59 15.73 -15.63
N THR A 259 -21.42 15.20 -15.99
CA THR A 259 -20.94 13.90 -15.51
C THR A 259 -20.53 13.97 -14.06
N LEU A 260 -19.85 15.04 -13.62
CA LEU A 260 -19.56 15.28 -12.20
C LEU A 260 -20.84 15.56 -11.39
N GLY A 261 -21.80 16.31 -11.94
CA GLY A 261 -23.11 16.52 -11.30
C GLY A 261 -23.90 15.23 -11.12
N MET A 262 -23.91 14.36 -12.13
CA MET A 262 -24.49 13.02 -12.05
C MET A 262 -23.75 12.16 -11.02
N ALA A 263 -22.41 12.22 -11.01
CA ALA A 263 -21.58 11.53 -10.04
C ALA A 263 -21.92 11.95 -8.61
N LEU A 264 -22.12 13.23 -8.34
CA LEU A 264 -22.50 13.73 -7.01
C LEU A 264 -23.91 13.28 -6.60
N GLY A 265 -24.86 13.28 -7.53
CA GLY A 265 -26.23 12.82 -7.26
C GLY A 265 -26.34 11.32 -6.97
N ILE A 266 -25.52 10.51 -7.64
CA ILE A 266 -25.48 9.06 -7.43
C ILE A 266 -24.55 8.69 -6.25
N CYS A 267 -23.44 9.43 -6.11
CA CYS A 267 -22.32 9.12 -5.21
C CYS A 267 -21.79 10.38 -4.51
N PRO A 268 -22.40 10.83 -3.42
CA PRO A 268 -21.81 11.89 -2.60
C PRO A 268 -20.64 11.33 -1.78
N ARG A 269 -19.41 11.52 -2.28
CA ARG A 269 -18.16 11.19 -1.57
C ARG A 269 -17.21 12.39 -1.56
N ASP A 270 -16.48 12.56 -0.47
CA ASP A 270 -15.54 13.66 -0.25
C ASP A 270 -14.46 13.78 -1.31
N LYS A 271 -14.06 12.66 -1.92
CA LYS A 271 -13.06 12.67 -3.02
C LYS A 271 -13.64 13.25 -4.32
N LEU A 272 -14.92 13.03 -4.59
CA LEU A 272 -15.58 13.58 -5.79
C LEU A 272 -15.83 15.08 -5.64
N TYR A 273 -16.30 15.51 -4.46
CA TYR A 273 -16.42 16.94 -4.16
C TYR A 273 -15.08 17.65 -4.29
N ARG A 274 -14.01 17.13 -3.68
CA ARG A 274 -12.66 17.70 -3.82
C ARG A 274 -12.21 17.80 -5.28
N GLY A 275 -12.28 16.70 -6.03
CA GLY A 275 -11.86 16.72 -7.42
C GLY A 275 -12.71 17.61 -8.33
N TYR A 276 -14.01 17.78 -8.03
CA TYR A 276 -14.85 18.71 -8.76
C TYR A 276 -14.54 20.17 -8.41
N ILE A 277 -14.30 20.45 -7.13
CA ILE A 277 -13.89 21.78 -6.66
C ILE A 277 -12.53 22.15 -7.25
N ASP A 278 -11.55 21.25 -7.23
CA ASP A 278 -10.22 21.47 -7.82
C ASP A 278 -10.34 21.82 -9.32
N LEU A 279 -11.24 21.15 -10.03
CA LEU A 279 -11.54 21.42 -11.45
C LEU A 279 -12.20 22.78 -11.66
N GLU A 280 -13.19 23.17 -10.85
CA GLU A 280 -13.84 24.48 -10.98
C GLU A 280 -12.93 25.63 -10.52
N ILE A 281 -12.01 25.38 -9.57
CA ILE A 281 -10.92 26.32 -9.21
C ILE A 281 -10.00 26.54 -10.41
N GLN A 282 -9.61 25.47 -11.12
CA GLN A 282 -8.81 25.59 -12.35
C GLN A 282 -9.54 26.39 -13.45
N LEU A 283 -10.87 26.24 -13.54
CA LEU A 283 -11.70 27.00 -14.46
C LEU A 283 -12.01 28.44 -13.99
N ARG A 284 -11.60 28.82 -12.77
CA ARG A 284 -11.84 30.12 -12.12
C ARG A 284 -13.32 30.48 -11.93
N GLU A 285 -14.17 29.48 -11.77
CA GLU A 285 -15.61 29.64 -11.59
C GLU A 285 -16.01 29.55 -10.12
N PHE A 286 -15.66 30.59 -9.36
CA PHE A 286 -15.76 30.60 -7.90
C PHE A 286 -17.20 30.54 -7.37
N ASP A 287 -18.17 31.09 -8.10
CA ASP A 287 -19.59 31.00 -7.70
C ASP A 287 -20.11 29.57 -7.72
N ARG A 288 -19.62 28.73 -8.64
CA ARG A 288 -19.93 27.30 -8.64
C ARG A 288 -19.21 26.58 -7.51
N CYS A 289 -17.94 26.91 -7.24
CA CYS A 289 -17.22 26.37 -6.09
C CYS A 289 -18.00 26.59 -4.79
N ARG A 290 -18.60 27.78 -4.62
CA ARG A 290 -19.47 28.10 -3.46
C ARG A 290 -20.68 27.18 -3.37
N ILE A 291 -21.42 27.01 -4.47
CA ILE A 291 -22.58 26.10 -4.51
C ILE A 291 -22.15 24.66 -4.21
N LEU A 292 -20.98 24.24 -4.69
CA LEU A 292 -20.46 22.89 -4.44
C LEU A 292 -20.06 22.70 -2.99
N TYR A 293 -19.40 23.67 -2.36
CA TYR A 293 -19.10 23.63 -0.94
C TYR A 293 -20.39 23.64 -0.10
N GLN A 294 -21.38 24.45 -0.43
CA GLN A 294 -22.69 24.42 0.26
C GLN A 294 -23.33 23.04 0.20
N LYS A 295 -23.42 22.44 -1.01
CA LYS A 295 -23.94 21.07 -1.18
C LYS A 295 -23.09 20.02 -0.47
N PHE A 296 -21.79 20.24 -0.37
CA PHE A 296 -20.90 19.33 0.33
C PHE A 296 -21.12 19.38 1.84
N LEU A 297 -21.35 20.58 2.38
CA LEU A 297 -21.64 20.82 3.77
C LEU A 297 -23.07 20.37 4.16
N GLU A 298 -24.04 20.43 3.24
CA GLU A 298 -25.36 19.83 3.42
C GLU A 298 -25.29 18.30 3.59
N TYR A 299 -24.39 17.65 2.83
CA TYR A 299 -24.22 16.20 2.87
C TYR A 299 -23.34 15.73 4.04
N GLY A 300 -22.28 16.46 4.35
CA GLY A 300 -21.33 16.13 5.40
C GLY A 300 -20.98 17.32 6.29
N PRO A 301 -21.89 17.77 7.18
CA PRO A 301 -21.56 18.79 8.18
C PRO A 301 -20.42 18.39 9.11
N GLU A 302 -20.15 17.09 9.22
CA GLU A 302 -19.27 16.47 10.21
C GLU A 302 -17.77 16.59 9.86
N ASN A 303 -17.41 16.91 8.60
CA ASN A 303 -16.01 16.94 8.18
C ASN A 303 -15.35 18.31 8.39
N CYS A 304 -14.53 18.46 9.42
CA CYS A 304 -13.81 19.71 9.70
C CYS A 304 -12.92 20.19 8.53
N VAL A 305 -12.35 19.27 7.74
CA VAL A 305 -11.43 19.62 6.64
C VAL A 305 -12.15 20.38 5.53
N THR A 306 -13.45 20.14 5.35
CA THR A 306 -14.23 20.76 4.27
C THR A 306 -14.56 22.21 4.61
N TRP A 307 -14.84 22.49 5.89
CA TRP A 307 -14.99 23.83 6.42
C TRP A 307 -13.71 24.66 6.27
N ILE A 308 -12.57 24.08 6.64
CA ILE A 308 -11.26 24.73 6.51
C ILE A 308 -10.97 25.07 5.05
N LYS A 309 -11.12 24.10 4.13
CA LYS A 309 -10.87 24.33 2.70
C LYS A 309 -11.83 25.33 2.07
N PHE A 310 -13.08 25.37 2.53
CA PHE A 310 -14.04 26.36 2.05
C PHE A 310 -13.64 27.77 2.50
N ALA A 311 -13.23 27.91 3.76
CA ALA A 311 -12.72 29.18 4.26
C ALA A 311 -11.43 29.59 3.57
N GLU A 312 -10.44 28.70 3.43
CA GLU A 312 -9.19 28.94 2.67
C GLU A 312 -9.46 29.41 1.22
N LEU A 313 -10.50 28.88 0.56
CA LEU A 313 -10.85 29.36 -0.78
C LEU A 313 -11.35 30.82 -0.75
N GLU A 314 -12.21 31.18 0.21
CA GLU A 314 -12.73 32.55 0.32
C GLU A 314 -11.64 33.53 0.79
N THR A 315 -10.67 33.09 1.61
CA THR A 315 -9.50 33.92 1.95
C THR A 315 -8.62 34.21 0.74
N LEU A 316 -8.40 33.21 -0.13
CA LEU A 316 -7.69 33.39 -1.39
C LEU A 316 -8.42 34.34 -2.35
N LEU A 317 -9.75 34.42 -2.26
CA LEU A 317 -10.56 35.36 -3.03
C LEU A 317 -10.59 36.78 -2.42
N GLY A 318 -10.11 36.95 -1.19
CA GLY A 318 -10.11 38.22 -0.47
C GLY A 318 -11.41 38.55 0.25
N ASP A 319 -12.41 37.65 0.23
CA ASP A 319 -13.70 37.83 0.90
C ASP A 319 -13.59 37.40 2.39
N THR A 320 -12.89 38.21 3.18
CA THR A 320 -12.60 37.93 4.60
C THR A 320 -13.86 37.81 5.45
N ASP A 321 -14.87 38.64 5.21
CA ASP A 321 -16.13 38.62 5.96
C ASP A 321 -16.96 37.36 5.72
N ARG A 322 -16.89 36.78 4.52
CA ARG A 322 -17.53 35.48 4.25
C ARG A 322 -16.74 34.34 4.88
N ALA A 323 -15.42 34.36 4.80
CA ALA A 323 -14.58 33.36 5.49
C ALA A 323 -14.89 33.33 7.00
N ARG A 324 -15.07 34.50 7.64
CA ARG A 324 -15.51 34.62 9.03
C ARG A 324 -16.88 34.01 9.27
N ALA A 325 -17.87 34.35 8.44
CA ALA A 325 -19.20 33.79 8.56
C ALA A 325 -19.20 32.25 8.45
N ILE A 326 -18.36 31.69 7.56
CA ILE A 326 -18.19 30.24 7.40
C ILE A 326 -17.60 29.62 8.68
N TYR A 327 -16.55 30.21 9.25
CA TYR A 327 -15.96 29.74 10.50
C TYR A 327 -16.94 29.83 11.68
N GLU A 328 -17.72 30.91 11.80
CA GLU A 328 -18.75 31.05 12.84
C GLU A 328 -19.87 30.01 12.67
N ILE A 329 -20.30 29.71 11.44
CA ILE A 329 -21.26 28.62 11.19
C ILE A 329 -20.67 27.27 11.62
N ALA A 330 -19.41 27.01 11.28
CA ALA A 330 -18.74 25.78 11.64
C ALA A 330 -18.62 25.63 13.17
N VAL A 331 -18.24 26.69 13.90
CA VAL A 331 -18.12 26.70 15.37
C VAL A 331 -19.46 26.47 16.09
N ASN A 332 -20.56 26.93 15.50
CA ASN A 332 -21.91 26.73 16.05
C ASN A 332 -22.44 25.30 15.86
N GLN A 333 -21.81 24.48 15.00
CA GLN A 333 -22.23 23.10 14.80
C GLN A 333 -21.72 22.21 15.94
N SER A 334 -22.66 21.71 16.74
CA SER A 334 -22.40 20.90 17.94
C SER A 334 -21.96 19.45 17.67
N ARG A 335 -21.91 19.02 16.41
CA ARG A 335 -21.62 17.63 16.00
C ARG A 335 -20.17 17.39 15.57
N LEU A 336 -19.30 18.40 15.69
CA LEU A 336 -17.89 18.31 15.34
C LEU A 336 -17.13 17.61 16.48
N ASP A 337 -16.80 16.34 16.27
CA ASP A 337 -16.13 15.50 17.27
C ASP A 337 -14.61 15.80 17.40
N MET A 338 -14.07 16.75 16.62
CA MET A 338 -12.71 17.31 16.79
C MET A 338 -12.71 18.84 16.57
N PRO A 339 -13.17 19.63 17.55
CA PRO A 339 -13.21 21.10 17.44
C PRO A 339 -11.84 21.75 17.31
N GLU A 340 -10.78 21.16 17.88
CA GLU A 340 -9.48 21.83 18.06
C GLU A 340 -8.80 22.26 16.75
N LEU A 341 -8.88 21.45 15.70
CA LEU A 341 -8.25 21.76 14.42
C LEU A 341 -8.94 22.95 13.73
N LEU A 342 -10.27 22.98 13.79
CA LEU A 342 -11.08 24.06 13.22
C LEU A 342 -10.83 25.37 13.96
N TRP A 343 -10.82 25.33 15.30
CA TRP A 343 -10.50 26.50 16.13
C TRP A 343 -9.10 27.02 15.86
N LYS A 344 -8.10 26.12 15.77
CA LYS A 344 -6.73 26.53 15.40
C LYS A 344 -6.70 27.21 14.03
N SER A 345 -7.34 26.64 13.01
CA SER A 345 -7.38 27.25 11.68
C SER A 345 -8.10 28.60 11.67
N TYR A 346 -9.14 28.76 12.49
CA TYR A 346 -9.85 30.03 12.59
C TYR A 346 -9.02 31.10 13.27
N ILE A 347 -8.29 30.72 14.33
CA ILE A 347 -7.36 31.61 15.02
C ILE A 347 -6.20 31.98 14.09
N ASP A 348 -5.56 31.01 13.44
CA ASP A 348 -4.48 31.24 12.47
C ASP A 348 -4.94 32.16 11.33
N PHE A 349 -6.21 32.05 10.92
CA PHE A 349 -6.83 32.96 9.96
C PHE A 349 -6.93 34.40 10.48
N GLU A 350 -7.50 34.65 11.66
CA GLU A 350 -7.59 36.02 12.20
C GLU A 350 -6.19 36.62 12.49
N VAL A 351 -5.22 35.79 12.90
CA VAL A 351 -3.81 36.20 13.01
C VAL A 351 -3.26 36.65 11.66
N SER A 352 -3.53 35.90 10.58
CA SER A 352 -3.09 36.27 9.23
C SER A 352 -3.69 37.58 8.73
N GLN A 353 -4.87 37.95 9.22
CA GLN A 353 -5.54 39.21 8.88
C GLN A 353 -5.13 40.37 9.80
N GLY A 354 -4.32 40.13 10.85
CA GLY A 354 -3.85 41.14 11.80
C GLY A 354 -4.88 41.58 12.84
N GLU A 355 -6.01 40.89 12.95
CA GLU A 355 -7.13 41.27 13.83
C GLU A 355 -6.97 40.63 15.22
N THR A 356 -6.02 41.16 15.99
CA THR A 356 -5.57 40.58 17.27
C THR A 356 -6.67 40.57 18.35
N GLU A 357 -7.56 41.56 18.35
CA GLU A 357 -8.66 41.65 19.32
C GLU A 357 -9.71 40.55 19.12
N LYS A 358 -10.04 40.21 17.87
CA LYS A 358 -10.99 39.13 17.56
C LYS A 358 -10.37 37.78 17.86
N ALA A 359 -9.09 37.60 17.55
CA ALA A 359 -8.35 36.39 17.94
C ALA A 359 -8.39 36.16 19.46
N ARG A 360 -8.24 37.21 20.28
CA ARG A 360 -8.40 37.11 21.75
C ARG A 360 -9.78 36.64 22.16
N GLN A 361 -10.84 37.22 21.59
CA GLN A 361 -12.22 36.80 21.88
C GLN A 361 -12.46 35.33 21.48
N LEU A 362 -11.84 34.86 20.40
CA LEU A 362 -11.90 33.45 19.99
C LEU A 362 -11.17 32.54 20.98
N TYR A 363 -10.01 32.94 21.47
CA TYR A 363 -9.32 32.22 22.54
C TYR A 363 -10.16 32.14 23.82
N GLU A 364 -10.82 33.24 24.23
CA GLU A 364 -11.70 33.23 25.41
C GLU A 364 -12.89 32.27 25.21
N ARG A 365 -13.57 32.31 24.06
CA ARG A 365 -14.65 31.36 23.72
C ARG A 365 -14.18 29.91 23.68
N LEU A 366 -12.96 29.68 23.19
CA LEU A 366 -12.36 28.34 23.14
C LEU A 366 -12.07 27.83 24.55
N LEU A 367 -11.54 28.69 25.43
CA LEU A 367 -11.23 28.38 26.82
C LEU A 367 -12.47 28.15 27.70
N GLU A 368 -13.60 28.78 27.36
CA GLU A 368 -14.90 28.47 27.98
C GLU A 368 -15.40 27.06 27.63
N ARG A 369 -15.04 26.54 26.44
CA ARG A 369 -15.44 25.21 25.96
C ARG A 369 -14.45 24.12 26.34
N THR A 370 -13.14 24.38 26.31
CA THR A 370 -12.09 23.39 26.54
C THR A 370 -11.02 23.91 27.49
N VAL A 371 -10.58 23.06 28.42
CA VAL A 371 -9.53 23.38 29.41
C VAL A 371 -8.20 22.72 29.04
N HIS A 372 -7.94 22.54 27.74
CA HIS A 372 -6.73 21.86 27.27
C HIS A 372 -5.49 22.76 27.33
N VAL A 373 -4.39 22.21 27.84
CA VAL A 373 -3.09 22.90 27.97
C VAL A 373 -2.58 23.46 26.65
N LYS A 374 -2.78 22.73 25.55
CA LYS A 374 -2.32 23.16 24.22
C LYS A 374 -2.96 24.47 23.79
N VAL A 375 -4.21 24.72 24.19
CA VAL A 375 -4.91 25.99 23.91
C VAL A 375 -4.26 27.12 24.70
N TRP A 376 -4.04 26.95 26.00
CA TRP A 376 -3.35 27.94 26.84
C TRP A 376 -1.95 28.27 26.34
N LEU A 377 -1.18 27.25 25.96
CA LEU A 377 0.15 27.43 25.36
C LEU A 377 0.08 28.17 24.03
N SER A 378 -0.89 27.85 23.18
CA SER A 378 -1.08 28.56 21.91
C SER A 378 -1.52 30.01 22.13
N TYR A 379 -2.34 30.29 23.16
CA TYR A 379 -2.77 31.63 23.49
C TYR A 379 -1.62 32.49 24.02
N ALA A 380 -0.76 31.91 24.88
CA ALA A 380 0.44 32.58 25.35
C ALA A 380 1.45 32.85 24.23
N LYS A 381 1.65 31.90 23.30
CA LYS A 381 2.48 32.09 22.10
C LYS A 381 1.90 33.13 21.14
N PHE A 382 0.58 33.21 21.05
CA PHE A 382 -0.10 34.23 20.25
C PHE A 382 0.13 35.64 20.80
N GLU A 383 -0.07 35.86 22.11
CA GLU A 383 0.17 37.18 22.73
C GLU A 383 1.64 37.61 22.63
N LEU A 384 2.57 36.67 22.56
CA LEU A 384 3.99 36.93 22.29
C LEU A 384 4.27 37.40 20.87
N ASN A 385 3.60 36.80 19.90
CA ASN A 385 3.82 37.07 18.48
C ASN A 385 2.99 38.24 17.97
N ALA A 386 1.95 38.67 18.68
CA ALA A 386 1.15 39.83 18.33
C ALA A 386 2.01 41.10 18.45
N GLU A 387 2.36 41.75 17.34
CA GLU A 387 3.12 43.00 17.36
C GLU A 387 2.26 44.11 18.00
N ASN A 388 2.58 44.50 19.23
CA ASN A 388 2.21 45.79 19.79
C ASN A 388 3.51 46.50 20.16
N GLU A 389 3.64 47.77 19.80
CA GLU A 389 4.86 48.59 19.92
C GLU A 389 5.32 48.84 21.38
N ASP A 390 4.59 48.34 22.36
CA ASP A 390 4.91 48.50 23.78
C ASP A 390 4.96 47.13 24.47
N ASN A 391 5.91 46.98 25.41
CA ASN A 391 6.21 45.81 26.26
C ASN A 391 5.01 45.21 27.07
N ILE A 392 3.78 45.65 26.78
CA ILE A 392 2.48 45.23 27.32
C ILE A 392 2.18 43.76 26.97
N ASN A 393 2.73 43.25 25.86
CA ASN A 393 2.52 41.87 25.40
C ASN A 393 3.08 40.82 26.37
N VAL A 394 4.23 41.09 26.98
CA VAL A 394 4.86 40.15 27.93
C VAL A 394 4.02 40.02 29.20
N ASP A 395 3.46 41.13 29.69
CA ASP A 395 2.62 41.12 30.88
C ASP A 395 1.21 40.57 30.60
N LEU A 396 0.73 40.65 29.37
CA LEU A 396 -0.47 39.93 28.92
C LEU A 396 -0.22 38.42 28.88
N ALA A 397 0.86 37.96 28.24
CA ALA A 397 1.24 36.55 28.20
C ALA A 397 1.44 35.96 29.62
N ARG A 398 2.04 36.71 30.55
CA ARG A 398 2.15 36.32 31.96
C ARG A 398 0.80 36.13 32.64
N ARG A 399 -0.14 37.06 32.43
CA ARG A 399 -1.51 36.94 32.96
C ARG A 399 -2.22 35.71 32.40
N VAL A 400 -1.95 35.36 31.14
CA VAL A 400 -2.46 34.13 30.53
C VAL A 400 -1.90 32.89 31.22
N TYR A 401 -0.59 32.81 31.48
CA TYR A 401 0.02 31.70 32.21
C TYR A 401 -0.50 31.56 33.65
N GLU A 402 -0.68 32.67 34.36
CA GLU A 402 -1.28 32.68 35.71
C GLU A 402 -2.71 32.15 35.69
N ARG A 403 -3.54 32.64 34.76
CA ARG A 403 -4.93 32.20 34.59
C ARG A 403 -5.02 30.73 34.19
N ALA A 404 -4.12 30.27 33.32
CA ALA A 404 -4.00 28.87 32.92
C ALA A 404 -3.66 27.97 34.11
N ASN A 405 -2.73 28.39 34.98
CA ASN A 405 -2.36 27.66 36.18
C ASN A 405 -3.52 27.53 37.18
N ASP A 406 -4.33 28.58 37.36
CA ASP A 406 -5.51 28.55 38.23
C ASP A 406 -6.65 27.69 37.65
N SER A 407 -6.86 27.73 36.34
CA SER A 407 -7.84 26.92 35.63
C SER A 407 -7.48 25.42 35.70
N LEU A 408 -6.23 25.06 35.40
CA LEU A 408 -5.75 23.67 35.49
C LEU A 408 -5.71 23.15 36.93
N ARG A 409 -5.43 24.03 37.91
CA ARG A 409 -5.55 23.68 39.34
C ARG A 409 -6.98 23.31 39.70
N SER A 410 -7.95 24.07 39.19
CA SER A 410 -9.38 23.82 39.43
C SER A 410 -9.86 22.54 38.73
N ALA A 411 -9.31 22.23 37.55
CA ALA A 411 -9.60 21.02 36.80
C ALA A 411 -8.93 19.74 37.37
N GLY A 412 -7.85 19.89 38.15
CA GLY A 412 -7.14 18.78 38.78
C GLY A 412 -6.20 18.00 37.84
N GLU A 413 -5.97 18.46 36.61
CA GLU A 413 -5.03 17.83 35.67
C GLU A 413 -3.58 18.19 35.99
N LYS A 414 -2.93 17.32 36.76
CA LYS A 414 -1.58 17.56 37.29
C LYS A 414 -0.47 17.49 36.23
N GLU A 415 -0.55 16.56 35.29
CA GLU A 415 0.46 16.39 34.23
C GLU A 415 0.44 17.57 33.25
N ALA A 416 -0.75 17.96 32.84
CA ALA A 416 -1.04 19.14 32.04
C ALA A 416 -0.50 20.42 32.68
N ARG A 417 -0.65 20.56 34.00
CA ARG A 417 -0.10 21.68 34.77
C ARG A 417 1.43 21.68 34.82
N VAL A 418 2.09 20.51 34.84
CA VAL A 418 3.56 20.42 34.77
C VAL A 418 4.05 20.98 33.43
N LEU A 419 3.44 20.55 32.33
CA LEU A 419 3.80 21.01 30.98
C LEU A 419 3.62 22.53 30.82
N LEU A 420 2.56 23.10 31.39
CA LEU A 420 2.36 24.54 31.41
C LEU A 420 3.46 25.27 32.19
N LEU A 421 3.86 24.75 33.36
CA LEU A 421 4.90 25.37 34.19
C LEU A 421 6.29 25.25 33.56
N GLU A 422 6.59 24.15 32.89
CA GLU A 422 7.82 23.99 32.10
C GLU A 422 7.87 25.03 30.97
N ALA A 423 6.78 25.22 30.22
CA ALA A 423 6.69 26.23 29.19
C ALA A 423 6.75 27.67 29.75
N TRP A 424 6.15 27.92 30.92
CA TRP A 424 6.24 29.24 31.59
C TRP A 424 7.67 29.51 32.09
N LYS A 425 8.40 28.48 32.52
CA LYS A 425 9.82 28.60 32.87
C LYS A 425 10.68 28.90 31.64
N GLU A 426 10.47 28.21 30.53
CA GLU A 426 11.15 28.49 29.26
C GLU A 426 10.91 29.93 28.82
N PHE A 427 9.66 30.40 28.91
CA PHE A 427 9.28 31.78 28.62
C PHE A 427 10.01 32.81 29.52
N GLU A 428 10.02 32.62 30.85
CA GLU A 428 10.71 33.56 31.74
C GLU A 428 12.25 33.45 31.64
N ASN A 429 12.80 32.32 31.16
CA ASN A 429 14.22 32.22 30.84
C ASN A 429 14.58 33.05 29.59
N GLU A 430 13.69 33.10 28.59
CA GLU A 430 13.92 33.82 27.34
C GLU A 430 13.69 35.34 27.48
N ILE A 431 12.75 35.75 28.36
CA ILE A 431 12.26 37.14 28.42
C ILE A 431 12.48 37.79 29.81
N GLY A 432 12.61 36.99 30.88
CA GLY A 432 12.28 37.41 32.24
C GLY A 432 13.43 37.84 33.16
N ASP A 433 13.06 38.72 34.09
CA ASP A 433 13.83 39.16 35.27
C ASP A 433 13.99 38.03 36.31
N GLU A 434 15.14 38.01 37.00
CA GLU A 434 15.57 37.01 37.99
C GLU A 434 14.52 36.75 39.11
N ILE A 435 13.81 37.78 39.54
CA ILE A 435 12.79 37.72 40.62
C ILE A 435 11.53 36.96 40.20
N LYS A 436 11.14 37.04 38.92
CA LYS A 436 9.94 36.39 38.40
C LYS A 436 10.23 34.92 38.08
N LEU A 437 11.44 34.62 37.63
CA LEU A 437 11.94 33.26 37.47
C LEU A 437 11.90 32.48 38.78
N GLU A 438 12.35 33.07 39.88
CA GLU A 438 12.29 32.44 41.21
C GLU A 438 10.85 32.09 41.63
N LYS A 439 9.88 32.97 41.32
CA LYS A 439 8.45 32.71 41.61
C LYS A 439 7.90 31.54 40.80
N VAL A 440 8.32 31.35 39.55
CA VAL A 440 7.91 30.21 38.71
C VAL A 440 8.59 28.93 39.21
N LEU A 441 9.87 28.98 39.56
CA LEU A 441 10.60 27.85 40.14
C LEU A 441 9.99 27.39 41.47
N ALA A 442 9.51 28.32 42.29
CA ALA A 442 8.82 27.98 43.55
C ALA A 442 7.50 27.20 43.32
N LYS A 443 6.86 27.36 42.16
CA LYS A 443 5.60 26.68 41.80
C LYS A 443 5.81 25.28 41.18
N MET A 444 7.05 24.87 40.89
CA MET A 444 7.34 23.60 40.22
C MET A 444 6.99 22.38 41.10
N PRO A 445 6.34 21.35 40.53
CA PRO A 445 5.99 20.14 41.27
C PRO A 445 7.20 19.23 41.49
N ARG A 446 7.15 18.45 42.57
CA ARG A 446 8.08 17.35 42.81
C ARG A 446 7.46 16.06 42.28
N ARG A 447 8.21 15.33 41.46
CA ARG A 447 7.83 14.00 40.98
C ARG A 447 8.02 13.00 42.11
N VAL A 448 6.93 12.41 42.59
CA VAL A 448 6.96 11.41 43.67
C VAL A 448 6.40 10.09 43.15
N LYS A 449 7.08 8.98 43.47
CA LYS A 449 6.59 7.64 43.14
C LYS A 449 5.44 7.28 44.08
N LYS A 450 4.28 6.97 43.52
CA LYS A 450 3.11 6.51 44.27
C LYS A 450 2.74 5.11 43.79
N ARG A 451 2.46 4.22 44.75
CA ARG A 451 2.00 2.85 44.44
C ARG A 451 0.48 2.88 44.33
N GLN A 452 -0.06 2.59 43.15
CA GLN A 452 -1.50 2.53 42.90
C GLN A 452 -1.93 1.07 42.74
N LYS A 453 -3.06 0.70 43.36
CA LYS A 453 -3.60 -0.66 43.26
C LYS A 453 -4.36 -0.83 41.95
N ILE A 454 -4.12 -1.93 41.23
CA ILE A 454 -4.92 -2.33 40.07
C ILE A 454 -6.17 -3.07 40.57
N ILE A 455 -7.33 -2.67 40.06
CA ILE A 455 -8.60 -3.38 40.27
C ILE A 455 -9.04 -3.84 38.87
N SER A 456 -9.05 -5.15 38.62
CA SER A 456 -9.57 -5.70 37.36
C SER A 456 -11.10 -5.50 37.28
N GLU A 457 -11.72 -5.55 36.10
CA GLU A 457 -13.17 -5.32 35.87
C GLU A 457 -14.11 -6.21 36.72
N GLY A 458 -13.57 -7.25 37.38
CA GLY A 458 -14.27 -8.09 38.36
C GLY A 458 -14.00 -7.77 39.84
N GLY A 459 -13.33 -6.66 40.17
CA GLY A 459 -13.12 -6.21 41.56
C GLY A 459 -12.03 -6.96 42.36
N VAL A 460 -11.19 -7.76 41.71
CA VAL A 460 -10.07 -8.47 42.36
C VAL A 460 -8.77 -7.66 42.24
N GLU A 461 -8.04 -7.53 43.35
CA GLU A 461 -6.79 -6.78 43.49
C GLU A 461 -5.60 -7.56 42.88
N GLU A 462 -5.12 -7.20 41.68
CA GLU A 462 -4.06 -7.94 40.97
C GLU A 462 -2.65 -7.32 41.00
N GLY A 463 -2.44 -6.21 41.72
CA GLY A 463 -1.08 -5.72 41.95
C GLY A 463 -0.96 -4.23 42.24
N TRP A 464 0.29 -3.79 42.43
CA TRP A 464 0.66 -2.38 42.60
C TRP A 464 1.40 -1.89 41.35
N GLU A 465 0.86 -0.89 40.66
CA GLU A 465 1.58 -0.16 39.61
C GLU A 465 2.33 1.04 40.19
N GLU A 466 3.58 1.23 39.77
CA GLU A 466 4.37 2.42 40.07
C GLU A 466 3.92 3.58 39.18
N VAL A 467 2.94 4.35 39.64
CA VAL A 467 2.48 5.57 38.94
C VAL A 467 3.23 6.78 39.51
N PHE A 468 3.76 7.63 38.63
CA PHE A 468 4.38 8.89 39.04
C PHE A 468 3.28 9.93 39.33
N ASP A 469 3.19 10.40 40.58
CA ASP A 469 2.26 11.46 40.99
C ASP A 469 3.06 12.77 41.15
N TYR A 470 2.56 13.86 40.57
CA TYR A 470 3.17 15.18 40.67
C TYR A 470 2.56 15.93 41.86
N ILE A 471 3.40 16.35 42.82
CA ILE A 471 2.95 17.10 44.00
C ILE A 471 3.40 18.55 43.86
N PHE A 472 2.46 19.47 43.73
CA PHE A 472 2.72 20.90 43.72
C PHE A 472 2.93 21.41 45.16
N PRO A 473 3.98 22.23 45.42
CA PRO A 473 4.25 22.81 46.74
C PRO A 473 3.07 23.60 47.35
N GLU A 474 2.19 24.16 46.52
CA GLU A 474 1.01 24.91 46.99
C GLU A 474 -0.15 24.00 47.42
N ASP A 475 -0.27 22.78 46.88
CA ASP A 475 -1.29 21.80 47.29
C ASP A 475 -0.90 21.09 48.61
N GLU A 476 0.38 21.16 48.98
CA GLU A 476 0.88 20.77 50.32
C GLU A 476 0.30 21.66 51.43
N MET A 477 -0.08 22.91 51.13
CA MET A 477 -0.70 23.80 52.12
C MET A 477 -2.14 23.42 52.47
N VAL A 478 -2.84 22.67 51.60
CA VAL A 478 -4.24 22.28 51.79
C VAL A 478 -4.38 21.08 52.75
N LYS A 479 -3.30 20.34 53.04
CA LYS A 479 -3.29 19.24 54.01
C LYS A 479 -2.49 19.61 55.27
N PRO A 480 -3.12 20.10 56.35
CA PRO A 480 -2.43 20.47 57.60
C PRO A 480 -1.66 19.30 58.25
N ASN A 481 -2.05 18.05 57.95
CA ASN A 481 -1.40 16.85 58.47
C ASN A 481 0.03 16.61 57.91
N LEU A 482 0.37 17.19 56.75
CA LEU A 482 1.70 17.06 56.14
C LEU A 482 2.73 17.99 56.77
N LYS A 483 2.33 19.17 57.28
CA LYS A 483 3.22 20.07 58.05
C LYS A 483 3.70 19.41 59.34
N LEU A 484 2.84 18.64 60.01
CA LEU A 484 3.19 17.90 61.23
C LEU A 484 4.20 16.79 60.93
N LEU A 485 4.08 16.13 59.78
CA LEU A 485 4.98 15.07 59.35
C LEU A 485 6.32 15.60 58.80
N ALA A 486 6.31 16.75 58.13
CA ALA A 486 7.51 17.47 57.71
C ALA A 486 8.28 18.01 58.94
N ALA A 487 7.58 18.60 59.90
CA ALA A 487 8.15 19.01 61.18
C ALA A 487 8.69 17.82 61.98
N ALA A 488 7.99 16.67 61.99
CA ALA A 488 8.48 15.44 62.62
C ALA A 488 9.73 14.86 61.92
N LYS A 489 9.82 14.98 60.59
CA LYS A 489 10.99 14.55 59.81
C LYS A 489 12.20 15.48 60.05
N GLN A 490 11.96 16.79 60.17
CA GLN A 490 12.96 17.77 60.57
C GLN A 490 13.43 17.55 62.02
N TRP A 491 12.51 17.27 62.95
CA TRP A 491 12.83 16.90 64.33
C TRP A 491 13.63 15.60 64.41
N ARG A 492 13.29 14.59 63.60
CA ARG A 492 14.04 13.32 63.53
C ARG A 492 15.45 13.51 62.97
N LYS A 493 15.63 14.35 61.94
CA LYS A 493 16.96 14.73 61.43
C LYS A 493 17.78 15.50 62.47
N GLN A 494 17.13 16.39 63.22
CA GLN A 494 17.79 17.10 64.34
C GLN A 494 18.20 16.14 65.46
N LYS A 495 17.34 15.17 65.83
CA LYS A 495 17.67 14.12 66.82
C LYS A 495 18.81 13.20 66.37
N GLN A 496 18.82 12.80 65.11
CA GLN A 496 19.92 12.01 64.55
C GLN A 496 21.23 12.79 64.46
N ALA A 497 21.17 14.12 64.38
CA ALA A 497 22.35 15.00 64.46
C ALA A 497 22.80 15.28 65.91
N THR A 498 21.95 15.05 66.92
CA THR A 498 22.27 15.27 68.35
C THR A 498 22.62 13.99 69.12
N GLN A 499 22.40 12.81 68.55
CA GLN A 499 22.85 11.53 69.13
C GLN A 499 24.08 10.99 68.40
N SER A 500 25.24 11.36 68.91
CA SER A 500 26.52 10.67 68.78
C SER A 500 27.36 11.06 70.02
N PRO A 501 28.48 10.40 70.37
CA PRO A 501 28.78 9.03 70.86
C PRO A 501 29.15 8.94 72.38
N GLN A 502 29.36 7.70 72.90
CA GLN A 502 30.04 7.26 74.17
C GLN A 502 29.25 7.41 75.51
N GLU A 503 29.22 6.45 76.46
CA GLU A 503 30.32 5.70 77.10
C GLU A 503 29.97 4.26 77.55
N GLU A 504 31.05 3.48 77.77
CA GLU A 504 31.18 2.04 78.07
C GLU A 504 31.30 1.70 79.58
N ASN A 505 31.09 0.41 79.91
CA ASN A 505 31.83 -0.46 80.86
C ASN A 505 31.17 -1.11 82.12
N GLN A 506 31.19 -2.47 82.07
CA GLN A 506 31.48 -3.52 83.09
C GLN A 506 30.38 -4.00 84.07
N GLU A 507 29.82 -5.22 83.89
CA GLU A 507 30.21 -6.58 84.41
C GLU A 507 29.54 -6.90 85.79
N HIS A 508 28.99 -8.07 86.19
CA HIS A 508 29.03 -9.49 85.79
C HIS A 508 27.93 -10.35 86.53
N ASN A 509 27.82 -11.65 86.16
CA ASN A 509 27.13 -12.83 86.77
C ASN A 509 25.63 -13.10 86.44
N GLU A 510 25.15 -14.30 86.05
CA GLU A 510 25.70 -15.67 85.87
C GLU A 510 24.75 -16.55 84.99
N ASP A 511 25.34 -17.35 84.08
CA ASP A 511 25.12 -18.73 83.58
C ASP A 511 23.74 -19.37 83.26
N HIS A 512 23.54 -19.84 82.00
CA HIS A 512 23.86 -21.21 81.53
C HIS A 512 23.47 -21.48 80.05
N GLU A 513 24.47 -21.89 79.24
CA GLU A 513 24.54 -22.98 78.21
C GLU A 513 23.33 -23.30 77.27
N THR A 514 23.45 -23.57 75.96
CA THR A 514 24.48 -24.35 75.23
C THR A 514 24.38 -24.19 73.69
N GLN A 515 25.56 -24.17 73.05
CA GLN A 515 25.96 -24.78 71.75
C GLN A 515 25.55 -24.17 70.38
N THR A 516 26.54 -23.52 69.78
CA THR A 516 26.86 -23.47 68.33
C THR A 516 27.36 -24.84 67.81
N PRO A 517 27.53 -25.04 66.48
CA PRO A 517 28.79 -24.62 65.84
C PRO A 517 28.62 -23.86 64.52
N GLN A 518 29.52 -22.90 64.34
CA GLN A 518 29.90 -22.24 63.08
C GLN A 518 30.66 -23.21 62.15
N ASN A 519 30.78 -22.81 60.88
CA ASN A 519 32.07 -22.73 60.14
C ASN A 519 31.81 -21.84 58.91
N HIS A 520 32.34 -20.61 58.87
CA HIS A 520 33.69 -20.19 58.42
C HIS A 520 33.89 -20.39 56.92
N GLU A 521 33.81 -19.29 56.14
CA GLU A 521 34.94 -18.51 55.56
C GLU A 521 35.30 -19.13 54.18
N ASP A 522 35.50 -18.40 53.08
CA ASP A 522 36.49 -17.35 52.91
C ASP A 522 36.48 -16.81 51.46
N SER A 523 36.95 -15.57 51.32
CA SER A 523 37.79 -14.99 50.25
C SER A 523 37.49 -15.08 48.73
N SER A 524 37.55 -13.87 48.13
CA SER A 524 38.37 -13.47 46.97
C SER A 524 37.84 -13.50 45.50
N SER A 525 38.05 -12.33 44.87
CA SER A 525 38.58 -12.04 43.52
C SER A 525 37.81 -12.43 42.24
N SER A 526 37.43 -11.39 41.50
CA SER A 526 37.68 -11.12 40.06
C SER A 526 37.98 -12.29 39.10
N GLU A 527 37.20 -12.42 38.02
CA GLU A 527 37.59 -12.09 36.63
C GLU A 527 36.54 -12.64 35.62
N ASP A 528 36.32 -11.83 34.59
CA ASP A 528 35.93 -12.10 33.19
C ASP A 528 35.41 -13.48 32.73
N GLY A 529 34.45 -13.43 31.80
CA GLY A 529 34.33 -14.44 30.74
C GLY A 529 32.91 -14.79 30.29
N ASN A 530 32.43 -14.03 29.29
CA ASN A 530 31.73 -14.43 28.06
C ASN A 530 30.71 -15.58 27.99
N GLU A 531 29.74 -15.34 27.09
CA GLU A 531 28.99 -16.31 26.26
C GLU A 531 27.95 -17.17 27.00
N GLU A 532 26.80 -17.53 26.45
CA GLU A 532 26.00 -17.20 25.29
C GLU A 532 24.65 -17.91 25.54
N ASN A 533 23.64 -17.54 24.80
CA ASN A 533 22.56 -18.43 24.35
C ASN A 533 21.34 -18.77 25.22
N GLU A 534 20.22 -18.59 24.52
CA GLU A 534 19.00 -19.39 24.48
C GLU A 534 17.75 -18.98 25.30
N LYS A 535 16.80 -18.45 24.51
CA LYS A 535 15.41 -18.90 24.36
C LYS A 535 14.49 -18.80 25.58
N GLN A 536 13.45 -17.97 25.45
CA GLN A 536 12.14 -18.43 24.98
C GLN A 536 11.34 -17.27 24.37
#